data_AF-A0A0C2D678-F1
#
_entry.id   AF-A0A0C2D678-F1
#
_cell.length_a   1.000
_cell.length_b   1.000
_cell.length_c   1.000
_cell.angle_alpha   90.00
_cell.angle_beta   90.00
_cell.angle_gamma   90.00
#
_symmetry.space_group_name_H-M   'P 1'
#
loop_
_entity.id
_entity.type
_entity.pdbx_description
1 polymer ?
#
loop_
_entity_poly.entity_id
_entity_poly.type
_entity_poly.pdbx_seq_one_letter_code
_entity_poly.pdbx_strand_id
1 'polypeptide(L)'
;MGDAGRASTIDQLVEFITQHHWNYELAYSWCRAVAIHGRLSDIPTLIDAYQAYTNPVDDDNDIILIRIAQVIDEAEFSKFDHIDKFANVDDYRTSALEHCKTLAERYGEDVLFFRGQPTSVRRMARMFIEPAGPLGMSLPSWTRHRFEASTGIDCTAMFDRRGVFKPLAAAAIAEAFLDSPAAAQYRDGVRYFFGHPVP
;
A
#
# COMPACT_ATOMS: atom_id res chain seq x y z
N MET A 1 -11.38 7.11 1.81
CA MET A 1 -11.74 6.64 0.46
C MET A 1 -10.94 5.43 0.03
N GLY A 2 -9.61 5.36 0.19
CA GLY A 2 -8.83 4.19 -0.26
C GLY A 2 -9.32 2.83 0.30
N ASP A 3 -9.60 2.74 1.61
CA ASP A 3 -9.95 1.46 2.23
C ASP A 3 -11.42 1.03 2.04
N ALA A 4 -12.33 1.99 1.78
CA ALA A 4 -13.78 1.75 1.73
C ALA A 4 -14.43 2.13 0.38
N GLY A 5 -13.66 2.76 -0.51
CA GLY A 5 -14.13 3.27 -1.79
C GLY A 5 -14.33 2.14 -2.79
N ARG A 6 -15.34 2.32 -3.65
CA ARG A 6 -15.65 1.42 -4.76
C ARG A 6 -14.67 1.67 -5.91
N ALA A 7 -14.40 0.64 -6.72
CA ALA A 7 -13.61 0.75 -7.95
C ALA A 7 -13.98 1.97 -8.82
N SER A 8 -15.27 2.23 -9.05
CA SER A 8 -15.70 3.39 -9.87
C SER A 8 -15.33 4.76 -9.29
N THR A 9 -15.22 4.87 -7.96
CA THR A 9 -14.72 6.08 -7.31
C THR A 9 -13.21 6.22 -7.51
N ILE A 10 -12.47 5.11 -7.54
CA ILE A 10 -11.04 5.12 -7.83
C ILE A 10 -10.80 5.50 -9.30
N ASP A 11 -11.62 5.01 -10.23
CA ASP A 11 -11.52 5.39 -11.65
C ASP A 11 -11.70 6.91 -11.85
N GLN A 12 -12.67 7.50 -11.16
CA GLN A 12 -12.86 8.96 -11.14
C GLN A 12 -11.66 9.69 -10.54
N LEU A 13 -11.01 9.13 -9.52
CA LEU A 13 -9.80 9.73 -8.94
C LEU A 13 -8.61 9.63 -9.90
N VAL A 14 -8.45 8.53 -10.61
CA VAL A 14 -7.42 8.35 -11.65
C VAL A 14 -7.60 9.37 -12.77
N GLU A 15 -8.83 9.55 -13.26
CA GLU A 15 -9.16 10.60 -14.23
C GLU A 15 -8.86 11.99 -13.67
N PHE A 16 -9.26 12.25 -12.42
CA PHE A 16 -9.01 13.54 -11.78
C PHE A 16 -7.52 13.84 -11.67
N ILE A 17 -6.71 12.90 -11.15
CA ILE A 17 -5.25 13.07 -11.04
C ILE A 17 -4.66 13.42 -12.41
N THR A 18 -5.09 12.72 -13.45
CA THR A 18 -4.63 12.97 -14.83
C THR A 18 -4.92 14.41 -15.28
N GLN A 19 -6.09 14.94 -14.97
CA GLN A 19 -6.52 16.30 -15.34
C GLN A 19 -5.98 17.40 -14.43
N HIS A 20 -5.58 17.08 -13.20
CA HIS A 20 -5.29 18.05 -12.15
C HIS A 20 -3.95 17.83 -11.43
N HIS A 21 -3.00 17.18 -12.08
CA HIS A 21 -1.61 17.02 -11.64
C HIS A 21 -0.83 18.36 -11.50
N TRP A 22 -1.50 19.51 -11.46
CA TRP A 22 -0.90 20.82 -11.17
C TRP A 22 -1.06 21.22 -9.69
N ASN A 23 -1.87 20.51 -8.89
CA ASN A 23 -2.05 20.75 -7.45
C ASN A 23 -1.41 19.62 -6.61
N TYR A 24 -0.20 19.89 -6.10
CA TYR A 24 0.63 18.89 -5.43
C TYR A 24 -0.03 18.22 -4.21
N GLU A 25 -0.52 19.00 -3.25
CA GLU A 25 -1.15 18.51 -2.01
C GLU A 25 -2.34 17.57 -2.30
N LEU A 26 -3.11 17.95 -3.31
CA LEU A 26 -4.30 17.26 -3.75
C LEU A 26 -3.94 15.96 -4.48
N ALA A 27 -2.98 16.04 -5.43
CA ALA A 27 -2.46 14.88 -6.14
C ALA A 27 -1.82 13.87 -5.17
N TYR A 28 -1.02 14.33 -4.22
CA TYR A 28 -0.43 13.50 -3.18
C TYR A 28 -1.49 12.71 -2.39
N SER A 29 -2.52 13.41 -1.91
CA SER A 29 -3.61 12.81 -1.13
C SER A 29 -4.36 11.73 -1.92
N TRP A 30 -4.47 11.89 -3.24
CA TRP A 30 -5.15 10.93 -4.10
C TRP A 30 -4.27 9.80 -4.60
N CYS A 31 -3.00 10.05 -4.90
CA CYS A 31 -2.02 8.99 -5.16
C CYS A 31 -2.00 7.99 -4.01
N ARG A 32 -2.09 8.47 -2.76
CA ARG A 32 -2.25 7.60 -1.59
C ARG A 32 -3.55 6.76 -1.67
N ALA A 33 -4.68 7.35 -2.03
CA ALA A 33 -5.96 6.62 -2.10
C ALA A 33 -5.94 5.54 -3.22
N VAL A 34 -5.38 5.86 -4.38
CA VAL A 34 -5.19 4.96 -5.52
C VAL A 34 -4.22 3.82 -5.17
N ALA A 35 -3.08 4.13 -4.55
CA ALA A 35 -2.15 3.10 -4.08
C ALA A 35 -2.75 2.22 -2.97
N ILE A 36 -3.64 2.77 -2.13
CA ILE A 36 -4.38 1.96 -1.15
C ILE A 36 -5.26 0.90 -1.84
N HIS A 37 -5.86 1.26 -2.98
CA HIS A 37 -6.66 0.34 -3.78
C HIS A 37 -5.83 -0.84 -4.32
N GLY A 38 -4.64 -0.56 -4.85
CA GLY A 38 -3.64 -1.57 -5.17
C GLY A 38 -3.77 -2.24 -6.54
N ARG A 39 -4.43 -1.62 -7.53
CA ARG A 39 -4.44 -2.15 -8.90
C ARG A 39 -3.11 -1.85 -9.61
N LEU A 40 -2.59 -2.85 -10.32
CA LEU A 40 -1.39 -2.67 -11.15
C LEU A 40 -1.65 -1.71 -12.33
N SER A 41 -2.88 -1.68 -12.86
CA SER A 41 -3.29 -0.77 -13.94
C SER A 41 -3.21 0.71 -13.56
N ASP A 42 -3.21 1.04 -12.27
CA ASP A 42 -3.16 2.42 -11.79
C ASP A 42 -1.71 2.94 -11.67
N ILE A 43 -0.71 2.05 -11.75
CA ILE A 43 0.71 2.39 -11.59
C ILE A 43 1.22 3.42 -12.62
N PRO A 44 0.92 3.32 -13.94
CA PRO A 44 1.32 4.35 -14.90
C PRO A 44 0.87 5.76 -14.49
N THR A 45 -0.37 5.91 -14.01
CA THR A 45 -0.92 7.20 -13.55
C THR A 45 -0.16 7.76 -12.35
N LEU A 46 0.26 6.89 -11.42
CA LEU A 46 1.06 7.33 -10.27
C LEU A 46 2.45 7.81 -10.70
N ILE A 47 3.04 7.18 -11.72
CA ILE A 47 4.33 7.61 -12.28
C ILE A 47 4.17 8.94 -13.03
N ASP A 48 3.09 9.10 -13.81
CA ASP A 48 2.77 10.37 -14.49
C ASP A 48 2.60 11.50 -13.47
N ALA A 49 1.90 11.23 -12.36
CA ALA A 49 1.75 12.19 -11.26
C ALA A 49 3.11 12.55 -10.63
N TYR A 50 3.98 11.58 -10.37
CA TYR A 50 5.34 11.85 -9.88
C TYR A 50 6.13 12.75 -10.86
N GLN A 51 6.13 12.39 -12.15
CA GLN A 51 6.86 13.13 -13.20
C GLN A 51 6.36 14.57 -13.38
N ALA A 52 5.07 14.82 -13.16
CA ALA A 52 4.51 16.17 -13.20
C ALA A 52 5.08 17.10 -12.12
N TYR A 53 5.53 16.54 -10.99
CA TYR A 53 6.04 17.31 -9.85
C TYR A 53 7.55 17.18 -9.63
N THR A 54 8.26 16.37 -10.41
CA THR A 54 9.73 16.33 -10.37
C THR A 54 10.29 17.70 -10.73
N ASN A 55 10.49 18.53 -9.71
CA ASN A 55 11.15 19.82 -9.78
C ASN A 55 12.49 19.66 -9.06
N PRO A 56 13.63 20.06 -9.66
CA PRO A 56 14.97 19.92 -9.07
C PRO A 56 15.20 20.63 -7.72
N VAL A 57 14.18 21.26 -7.13
CA VAL A 57 14.28 22.05 -5.89
C VAL A 57 13.63 21.35 -4.69
N ASP A 58 12.72 20.40 -4.89
CA ASP A 58 11.98 19.74 -3.78
C ASP A 58 12.08 18.20 -3.85
N ASP A 59 12.63 17.62 -2.79
CA ASP A 59 12.87 16.17 -2.60
C ASP A 59 11.62 15.43 -2.04
N ASP A 60 10.58 16.18 -1.66
CA ASP A 60 9.37 15.64 -1.01
C ASP A 60 8.50 14.76 -1.95
N ASN A 61 8.80 14.76 -3.26
CA ASN A 61 8.05 14.00 -4.27
C ASN A 61 8.24 12.47 -4.17
N ASP A 62 9.34 12.02 -3.56
CA ASP A 62 9.67 10.59 -3.39
C ASP A 62 8.56 9.83 -2.64
N ILE A 63 7.72 10.52 -1.87
CA ILE A 63 6.58 9.90 -1.21
C ILE A 63 5.62 9.21 -2.20
N ILE A 64 5.50 9.67 -3.45
CA ILE A 64 4.70 9.02 -4.49
C ILE A 64 5.37 7.71 -4.94
N LEU A 65 6.70 7.68 -5.06
CA LEU A 65 7.46 6.47 -5.37
C LEU A 65 7.30 5.41 -4.28
N ILE A 66 7.36 5.83 -3.01
CA ILE A 66 7.05 4.97 -1.86
C ILE A 66 5.62 4.39 -1.96
N ARG A 67 4.64 5.15 -2.50
CA ARG A 67 3.28 4.62 -2.71
C ARG A 67 3.24 3.57 -3.82
N ILE A 68 3.98 3.76 -4.89
CA ILE A 68 4.10 2.78 -5.98
C ILE A 68 4.73 1.50 -5.44
N ALA A 69 5.88 1.60 -4.75
CA ALA A 69 6.57 0.47 -4.13
C ALA A 69 5.66 -0.30 -3.15
N GLN A 70 4.85 0.40 -2.35
CA GLN A 70 3.87 -0.21 -1.45
C GLN A 70 2.82 -1.07 -2.16
N VAL A 71 2.60 -0.88 -3.46
CA VAL A 71 1.73 -1.76 -4.27
C VAL A 71 2.55 -2.90 -4.85
N ILE A 72 3.69 -2.59 -5.47
CA ILE A 72 4.37 -3.52 -6.39
C ILE A 72 5.51 -4.32 -5.77
N ASP A 73 6.11 -3.91 -4.66
CA ASP A 73 7.31 -4.56 -4.12
C ASP A 73 7.15 -4.95 -2.65
N GLU A 74 7.65 -6.14 -2.30
CA GLU A 74 7.60 -6.68 -0.95
C GLU A 74 8.74 -6.16 -0.08
N ALA A 75 9.85 -5.74 -0.69
CA ALA A 75 11.09 -5.38 -0.02
C ALA A 75 10.93 -4.20 0.96
N GLU A 76 11.66 -4.28 2.08
CA GLU A 76 11.73 -3.24 3.12
C GLU A 76 12.45 -1.96 2.65
N PHE A 77 13.27 -2.09 1.61
CA PHE A 77 13.90 -1.01 0.87
C PHE A 77 13.74 -1.34 -0.60
N SER A 78 12.54 -1.09 -1.12
CA SER A 78 12.29 -1.35 -2.51
C SER A 78 13.24 -0.50 -3.34
N LYS A 79 13.79 -1.10 -4.41
CA LYS A 79 14.50 -0.30 -5.39
C LYS A 79 13.60 0.79 -6.00
N PHE A 80 12.27 0.61 -5.93
CA PHE A 80 11.26 1.52 -6.43
C PHE A 80 10.86 2.64 -5.45
N ASP A 81 11.41 2.67 -4.23
CA ASP A 81 11.14 3.72 -3.23
C ASP A 81 11.79 5.07 -3.60
N HIS A 82 12.88 5.04 -4.39
CA HIS A 82 13.69 6.20 -4.72
C HIS A 82 14.07 6.22 -6.19
N ILE A 83 14.08 7.42 -6.79
CA ILE A 83 14.48 7.59 -8.19
C ILE A 83 15.99 7.42 -8.41
N ASP A 84 16.80 7.62 -7.36
CA ASP A 84 18.27 7.58 -7.41
C ASP A 84 18.85 6.20 -7.78
N LYS A 85 18.03 5.14 -7.73
CA LYS A 85 18.37 3.78 -8.15
C LYS A 85 18.22 3.56 -9.66
N PHE A 86 17.74 4.56 -10.39
CA PHE A 86 17.49 4.52 -11.81
C PHE A 86 18.20 5.66 -12.53
N ALA A 87 18.42 5.49 -13.84
CA ALA A 87 19.10 6.52 -14.63
C ALA A 87 18.24 7.79 -14.78
N ASN A 88 16.92 7.63 -14.86
CA ASN A 88 15.92 8.69 -15.02
C ASN A 88 14.51 8.11 -14.80
N VAL A 89 13.47 8.96 -14.95
CA VAL A 89 12.07 8.58 -14.80
C VAL A 89 11.61 7.54 -15.83
N ASP A 90 12.15 7.55 -17.04
CA ASP A 90 11.77 6.58 -18.08
C ASP A 90 12.34 5.17 -17.77
N ASP A 91 13.56 5.11 -17.23
CA ASP A 91 14.19 3.88 -16.73
C ASP A 91 13.42 3.30 -15.53
N TYR A 92 13.04 4.17 -14.58
CA TYR A 92 12.13 3.81 -13.48
C TYR A 92 10.82 3.23 -14.01
N ARG A 93 10.16 3.95 -14.94
CA ARG A 93 8.87 3.56 -15.51
C ARG A 93 8.97 2.18 -16.16
N THR A 94 9.99 1.98 -16.99
CA THR A 94 10.20 0.71 -17.68
C THR A 94 10.35 -0.44 -16.68
N SER A 95 11.23 -0.26 -15.68
CA SER A 95 11.46 -1.25 -14.63
C SER A 95 10.20 -1.55 -13.79
N ALA A 96 9.42 -0.53 -13.45
CA ALA A 96 8.21 -0.67 -12.64
C ALA A 96 7.11 -1.41 -13.41
N LEU A 97 6.91 -1.08 -14.69
CA LEU A 97 5.89 -1.72 -15.53
C LEU A 97 6.25 -3.17 -15.89
N GLU A 98 7.54 -3.47 -16.11
CA GLU A 98 8.00 -4.87 -16.25
C GLU A 98 7.76 -5.68 -14.98
N HIS A 99 7.97 -5.06 -13.82
CA HIS A 99 7.67 -5.71 -12.54
C HIS A 99 6.16 -5.95 -12.36
N CYS A 100 5.33 -4.95 -12.68
CA CYS A 100 3.87 -5.11 -12.70
C CYS A 100 3.44 -6.26 -13.60
N LYS A 101 4.02 -6.37 -14.80
CA LYS A 101 3.73 -7.46 -15.73
C LYS A 101 4.07 -8.82 -15.10
N THR A 102 5.22 -8.94 -14.46
CA THR A 102 5.63 -10.16 -13.75
C THR A 102 4.64 -10.56 -12.65
N LEU A 103 4.13 -9.58 -11.90
CA LEU A 103 3.12 -9.81 -10.86
C LEU A 103 1.78 -10.25 -11.45
N ALA A 104 1.33 -9.59 -12.52
CA ALA A 104 0.10 -9.92 -13.24
C ALA A 104 0.17 -11.33 -13.85
N GLU A 105 1.30 -11.71 -14.46
CA GLU A 105 1.54 -13.06 -14.97
C GLU A 105 1.48 -14.12 -13.86
N ARG A 106 1.96 -13.78 -12.65
CA ARG A 106 2.00 -14.70 -11.51
C ARG A 106 0.67 -14.86 -10.79
N TYR A 107 -0.09 -13.78 -10.63
CA TYR A 107 -1.26 -13.75 -9.75
C TYR A 107 -2.58 -13.40 -10.45
N GLY A 108 -2.53 -12.82 -11.65
CA GLY A 108 -3.68 -12.34 -12.41
C GLY A 108 -3.75 -10.81 -12.50
N GLU A 109 -4.38 -10.32 -13.56
CA GLU A 109 -4.49 -8.87 -13.86
C GLU A 109 -5.48 -8.13 -12.95
N ASP A 110 -6.57 -8.80 -12.54
CA ASP A 110 -7.65 -8.22 -11.72
C ASP A 110 -7.39 -8.33 -10.21
N VAL A 111 -6.20 -8.77 -9.80
CA VAL A 111 -5.84 -8.92 -8.38
C VAL A 111 -5.43 -7.58 -7.79
N LEU A 112 -5.87 -7.32 -6.55
CA LEU A 112 -5.46 -6.16 -5.79
C LEU A 112 -4.21 -6.48 -4.97
N PHE A 113 -3.19 -5.62 -5.06
CA PHE A 113 -1.88 -5.84 -4.47
C PHE A 113 -1.59 -4.94 -3.26
N PHE A 114 -0.82 -5.49 -2.34
CA PHE A 114 -0.18 -4.75 -1.26
C PHE A 114 1.18 -5.39 -0.99
N ARG A 115 2.24 -4.60 -1.16
CA ARG A 115 3.64 -5.02 -1.04
C ARG A 115 4.00 -6.19 -1.96
N GLY A 116 3.73 -6.05 -3.26
CA GLY A 116 4.07 -7.04 -4.28
C GLY A 116 3.34 -8.39 -4.19
N GLN A 117 2.37 -8.50 -3.29
CA GLN A 117 1.60 -9.71 -3.05
C GLN A 117 0.09 -9.41 -3.11
N PRO A 118 -0.76 -10.39 -3.44
CA PRO A 118 -2.20 -10.25 -3.28
C PRO A 118 -2.54 -9.72 -1.88
N THR A 119 -3.44 -8.73 -1.84
CA THR A 119 -3.91 -8.11 -0.60
C THR A 119 -4.51 -9.20 0.29
N SER A 120 -4.06 -9.29 1.54
CA SER A 120 -4.53 -10.34 2.45
C SER A 120 -4.52 -9.84 3.88
N VAL A 121 -5.71 -9.79 4.50
CA VAL A 121 -5.87 -9.40 5.91
C VAL A 121 -5.13 -10.38 6.83
N ARG A 122 -5.13 -11.67 6.50
CA ARG A 122 -4.38 -12.69 7.26
C ARG A 122 -2.88 -12.49 7.16
N ARG A 123 -2.36 -12.11 5.98
CA ARG A 123 -0.94 -11.77 5.83
C ARG A 123 -0.58 -10.52 6.60
N MET A 124 -1.42 -9.47 6.55
CA MET A 124 -1.22 -8.26 7.37
C MET A 124 -1.15 -8.61 8.86
N ALA A 125 -2.00 -9.52 9.34
CA ALA A 125 -1.94 -10.00 10.72
C ALA A 125 -0.61 -10.70 11.03
N ARG A 126 -0.15 -11.62 10.17
CA ARG A 126 1.14 -12.33 10.35
C ARG A 126 2.33 -11.39 10.40
N MET A 127 2.29 -10.28 9.67
CA MET A 127 3.35 -9.27 9.74
C MET A 127 3.51 -8.68 11.16
N PHE A 128 2.48 -8.70 12.02
CA PHE A 128 2.60 -8.28 13.44
C PHE A 128 3.27 -9.31 14.35
N ILE A 129 3.40 -10.56 13.90
CA ILE A 129 3.96 -11.69 14.66
C ILE A 129 5.40 -11.95 14.23
N GLU A 130 5.67 -11.80 12.93
CA GLU A 130 7.02 -11.95 12.38
C GLU A 130 7.96 -10.93 13.03
N PRO A 131 9.20 -11.32 13.38
CA PRO A 131 10.16 -10.38 13.91
C PRO A 131 10.33 -9.24 12.90
N ALA A 132 10.12 -8.00 13.35
CA ALA A 132 10.74 -6.86 12.68
C ALA A 132 12.21 -7.26 12.45
N GLY A 133 12.69 -7.19 11.21
CA GLY A 133 13.96 -7.78 10.79
C GLY A 133 15.17 -7.29 11.62
N PRO A 134 16.40 -7.60 11.21
CA PRO A 134 17.62 -7.29 11.98
C PRO A 134 17.78 -5.82 12.44
N LEU A 135 16.98 -4.88 11.93
CA LEU A 135 16.95 -3.47 12.31
C LEU A 135 15.84 -3.09 13.31
N GLY A 136 14.99 -4.03 13.76
CA GLY A 136 13.92 -3.77 14.73
C GLY A 136 12.91 -2.70 14.29
N MET A 137 12.80 -2.44 12.97
CA MET A 137 11.99 -1.35 12.45
C MET A 137 10.49 -1.65 12.48
N SER A 138 9.75 -0.60 12.85
CA SER A 138 8.30 -0.53 12.92
C SER A 138 7.67 -1.13 11.68
N LEU A 139 6.71 -2.03 11.87
CA LEU A 139 5.71 -2.28 10.84
C LEU A 139 5.21 -0.93 10.34
N PRO A 140 5.17 -0.70 9.01
CA PRO A 140 4.70 0.57 8.49
C PRO A 140 3.33 0.86 9.13
N SER A 141 3.13 2.07 9.65
CA SER A 141 1.85 2.51 10.22
C SER A 141 0.65 2.18 9.31
N TRP A 142 0.91 2.10 8.01
CA TRP A 142 0.03 1.63 6.94
C TRP A 142 -0.52 0.22 7.13
N THR A 143 0.28 -0.76 7.56
CA THR A 143 -0.18 -2.14 7.80
C THR A 143 -1.20 -2.17 8.93
N ARG A 144 -0.94 -1.42 10.02
CA ARG A 144 -1.90 -1.24 11.12
C ARG A 144 -3.20 -0.61 10.65
N HIS A 145 -3.13 0.50 9.91
CA HIS A 145 -4.33 1.17 9.39
C HIS A 145 -5.17 0.26 8.51
N ARG A 146 -4.55 -0.46 7.57
CA ARG A 146 -5.26 -1.38 6.68
C ARG A 146 -5.87 -2.55 7.43
N PHE A 147 -5.14 -3.14 8.38
CA PHE A 147 -5.66 -4.25 9.19
C PHE A 147 -6.84 -3.82 10.05
N GLU A 148 -6.74 -2.69 10.76
CA GLU A 148 -7.85 -2.15 11.55
C GLU A 148 -9.04 -1.79 10.66
N ALA A 149 -8.83 -1.08 9.54
CA ALA A 149 -9.91 -0.74 8.63
C ALA A 149 -10.59 -1.98 8.04
N SER A 150 -9.82 -3.03 7.74
CA SER A 150 -10.34 -4.27 7.17
C SER A 150 -11.16 -5.09 8.17
N THR A 151 -10.73 -5.13 9.43
CA THR A 151 -11.29 -6.03 10.45
C THR A 151 -12.25 -5.35 11.42
N GLY A 152 -12.12 -4.04 11.62
CA GLY A 152 -12.78 -3.30 12.70
C GLY A 152 -12.15 -3.53 14.08
N ILE A 153 -11.04 -4.26 14.19
CA ILE A 153 -10.34 -4.53 15.46
C ILE A 153 -9.53 -3.29 15.88
N ASP A 154 -9.80 -2.77 17.08
CA ASP A 154 -9.05 -1.65 17.64
C ASP A 154 -7.57 -2.01 17.84
N CYS A 155 -6.71 -1.34 17.06
CA CYS A 155 -5.27 -1.53 17.08
C CYS A 155 -4.54 -0.46 17.91
N THR A 156 -5.25 0.34 18.70
CA THR A 156 -4.64 1.42 19.53
C THR A 156 -3.62 0.86 20.52
N ALA A 157 -3.85 -0.32 21.08
CA ALA A 157 -2.95 -0.96 22.04
C ALA A 157 -1.58 -1.36 21.44
N MET A 158 -1.45 -1.39 20.11
CA MET A 158 -0.17 -1.63 19.42
C MET A 158 0.84 -0.49 19.63
N PHE A 159 0.42 0.65 20.17
CA PHE A 159 1.29 1.79 20.45
C PHE A 159 1.11 2.28 21.89
N ASP A 160 2.11 2.97 22.43
CA ASP A 160 1.93 3.76 23.65
C ASP A 160 1.39 5.16 23.34
N ARG A 161 1.16 5.97 24.39
CA ARG A 161 0.69 7.36 24.26
C ARG A 161 1.68 8.28 23.54
N ARG A 162 2.93 7.85 23.36
CA ARG A 162 3.99 8.56 22.63
C ARG A 162 4.12 8.07 21.19
N GLY A 163 3.29 7.12 20.75
CA GLY A 163 3.34 6.53 19.42
C GLY A 163 4.44 5.48 19.25
N VAL A 164 5.02 4.96 20.34
CA VAL A 164 6.04 3.91 20.28
C VAL A 164 5.35 2.56 20.06
N PHE A 165 5.78 1.83 19.03
CA PHE A 165 5.26 0.51 18.70
C PHE A 165 5.53 -0.50 19.81
N LYS A 166 4.54 -1.35 20.10
CA LYS A 166 4.58 -2.41 21.11
C LYS A 166 4.44 -3.78 20.44
N PRO A 167 5.55 -4.43 20.08
CA PRO A 167 5.53 -5.70 19.34
C PRO A 167 4.71 -6.79 20.03
N LEU A 168 4.83 -6.95 21.36
CA LEU A 168 4.09 -7.98 22.10
C LEU A 168 2.57 -7.75 22.07
N ALA A 169 2.12 -6.48 22.13
CA ALA A 169 0.70 -6.16 22.06
C ALA A 169 0.15 -6.38 20.64
N ALA A 170 0.94 -6.03 19.62
CA ALA A 170 0.57 -6.26 18.22
C ALA A 170 0.50 -7.76 17.89
N ALA A 171 1.48 -8.55 18.33
CA ALA A 171 1.49 -10.00 18.19
C ALA A 171 0.26 -10.62 18.87
N ALA A 172 -0.04 -10.25 20.12
CA ALA A 172 -1.20 -10.79 20.84
C ALA A 172 -2.53 -10.49 20.12
N ILE A 173 -2.72 -9.28 19.56
CA ILE A 173 -3.92 -8.94 18.78
C ILE A 173 -3.98 -9.78 17.49
N ALA A 174 -2.84 -9.93 16.80
CA ALA A 174 -2.76 -10.66 15.55
C ALA A 174 -2.99 -12.17 15.73
N GLU A 175 -2.41 -12.77 16.78
CA GLU A 175 -2.61 -14.17 17.16
C GLU A 175 -4.08 -14.41 17.50
N ALA A 176 -4.68 -13.58 18.35
CA ALA A 176 -6.09 -13.69 18.70
C ALA A 176 -7.01 -13.58 17.47
N PHE A 177 -6.68 -12.71 16.51
CA PHE A 177 -7.40 -12.64 15.25
C PHE A 177 -7.22 -13.92 14.42
N LEU A 178 -5.99 -14.38 14.20
CA LEU A 178 -5.68 -15.55 13.36
C LEU A 178 -6.26 -16.85 13.93
N ASP A 179 -6.32 -16.98 15.25
CA ASP A 179 -6.92 -18.13 15.94
C ASP A 179 -8.46 -18.06 15.97
N SER A 180 -9.04 -16.91 15.64
CA SER A 180 -10.49 -16.76 15.61
C SER A 180 -11.10 -17.40 14.36
N PRO A 181 -12.33 -17.96 14.44
CA PRO A 181 -13.07 -18.40 13.26
C PRO A 181 -13.29 -17.29 12.23
N ALA A 182 -13.30 -16.03 12.66
CA ALA A 182 -13.50 -14.87 11.80
C ALA A 182 -12.36 -14.67 10.79
N ALA A 183 -11.13 -15.13 11.08
CA ALA A 183 -10.02 -15.02 10.13
C ALA A 183 -10.25 -15.84 8.85
N ALA A 184 -11.01 -16.94 8.93
CA ALA A 184 -11.26 -17.83 7.79
C ALA A 184 -12.08 -17.18 6.66
N GLN A 185 -12.85 -16.13 6.96
CA GLN A 185 -13.70 -15.45 5.97
C GLN A 185 -12.93 -14.53 5.00
N TYR A 186 -11.69 -14.16 5.35
CA TYR A 186 -10.89 -13.23 4.57
C TYR A 186 -10.14 -13.96 3.44
N ARG A 187 -10.43 -13.57 2.21
CA ARG A 187 -9.80 -14.09 0.99
C ARG A 187 -8.67 -13.19 0.54
N ASP A 188 -7.65 -13.80 -0.05
CA ASP A 188 -6.53 -13.07 -0.63
C ASP A 188 -6.97 -12.42 -1.96
N GLY A 189 -6.39 -11.28 -2.30
CA GLY A 189 -6.77 -10.45 -3.46
C GLY A 189 -8.04 -9.61 -3.27
N VAL A 190 -8.70 -9.70 -2.11
CA VAL A 190 -9.97 -8.99 -1.82
C VAL A 190 -9.74 -7.94 -0.73
N ARG A 191 -10.26 -6.73 -0.95
CA ARG A 191 -10.29 -5.68 0.08
C ARG A 191 -11.51 -5.82 0.97
N TYR A 192 -11.36 -5.42 2.22
CA TYR A 192 -12.43 -5.45 3.21
C TYR A 192 -12.50 -4.11 3.94
N PHE A 193 -13.68 -3.78 4.43
CA PHE A 193 -13.91 -2.68 5.36
C PHE A 193 -14.85 -3.16 6.47
N PHE A 194 -14.38 -3.17 7.71
CA PHE A 194 -15.11 -3.68 8.88
C PHE A 194 -15.70 -5.09 8.65
N GLY A 195 -14.92 -6.00 8.08
CA GLY A 195 -15.30 -7.38 7.80
C GLY A 195 -16.13 -7.59 6.53
N HIS A 196 -16.55 -6.52 5.86
CA HIS A 196 -17.32 -6.62 4.62
C HIS A 196 -16.43 -6.48 3.39
N PRO A 197 -16.53 -7.36 2.39
CA PRO A 197 -15.77 -7.21 1.16
C PRO A 197 -16.19 -5.92 0.45
N VAL A 198 -15.21 -5.16 -0.03
CA VAL A 198 -15.44 -3.95 -0.82
C VAL A 198 -14.95 -4.15 -2.26
N PRO A 199 -15.66 -3.61 -3.27
CA PRO A 199 -15.27 -3.71 -4.68
C PRO A 199 -14.07 -2.83 -4.97
#